data_AF-A0A1Q8G006-F1
#
_entry.id   AF-A0A1Q8G006-F1
#
_cell.length_a   1.000
_cell.length_b   1.000
_cell.length_c   1.000
_cell.angle_alpha   90.00
_cell.angle_beta   90.00
_cell.angle_gamma   90.00
#
_symmetry.space_group_name_H-M   'P 1'
#
loop_
_entity.id
_entity.type
_entity.pdbx_description
1 polymer ?
#
loop_
_entity_poly.entity_id
_entity_poly.type
_entity_poly.pdbx_seq_one_letter_code
_entity_poly.pdbx_strand_id
1 'polypeptide(L)'
;MSDKFFYKGRQDARQHHTAHGGFQTKASQKSGSKKFPLTLVVTSEARRQEVEAQVAEANLHANITVDAREGAVESITELTALLNKVTTVTTAKMPSRNDPCHCGSGAKFKKCCG
;
A
#
# COMPACT_ATOMS: atom_id res chain seq x y z
N MET A 1 -43.64 23.80 2.98
CA MET A 1 -43.27 22.68 2.10
C MET A 1 -42.01 22.06 2.67
N SER A 2 -42.06 20.85 3.21
CA SER A 2 -40.87 20.15 3.70
C SER A 2 -40.11 19.58 2.48
N ASP A 3 -38.96 20.16 2.16
CA ASP A 3 -38.08 19.68 1.10
C ASP A 3 -37.64 18.24 1.42
N LYS A 4 -38.19 17.27 0.67
CA LYS A 4 -37.84 15.84 0.78
C LYS A 4 -36.54 15.54 0.03
N PHE A 5 -35.49 16.33 0.26
CA PHE A 5 -34.19 16.10 -0.34
C PHE A 5 -33.38 15.10 0.48
N PHE A 6 -33.49 13.82 0.11
CA PHE A 6 -32.70 12.78 0.73
C PHE A 6 -31.27 12.76 0.15
N TYR A 7 -30.24 12.98 0.97
CA TYR A 7 -28.83 12.83 0.57
C TYR A 7 -28.14 11.78 1.45
N LYS A 8 -27.59 10.73 0.83
CA LYS A 8 -26.91 9.59 1.49
C LYS A 8 -27.67 9.06 2.73
N GLY A 9 -28.98 8.84 2.58
CA GLY A 9 -29.83 8.24 3.61
C GLY A 9 -30.38 9.21 4.67
N ARG A 10 -30.30 10.53 4.47
CA ARG A 10 -30.83 11.52 5.43
C ARG A 10 -31.74 12.55 4.77
N GLN A 11 -32.79 12.95 5.51
CA GLN A 11 -33.84 13.88 5.06
C GLN A 11 -33.40 15.35 4.95
N ASP A 12 -32.43 15.78 5.75
CA ASP A 12 -31.91 17.14 5.73
C ASP A 12 -30.51 17.16 5.09
N ALA A 13 -30.43 17.77 3.90
CA ALA A 13 -29.20 17.91 3.14
C ALA A 13 -28.13 18.78 3.84
N ARG A 14 -28.50 19.59 4.85
CA ARG A 14 -27.57 20.47 5.59
C ARG A 14 -26.90 19.79 6.80
N GLN A 15 -27.29 18.58 7.15
CA GLN A 15 -26.63 17.84 8.23
C GLN A 15 -25.25 17.31 7.79
N HIS A 16 -24.31 17.14 8.71
CA HIS A 16 -22.95 16.68 8.41
C HIS A 16 -22.90 15.20 7.97
N HIS A 17 -22.59 14.90 6.71
CA HIS A 17 -22.82 13.57 6.09
C HIS A 17 -21.69 12.55 6.26
N THR A 18 -20.59 12.88 6.92
CA THR A 18 -19.46 11.94 7.03
C THR A 18 -19.71 10.83 8.04
N ALA A 19 -20.58 11.04 9.04
CA ALA A 19 -20.85 10.08 10.11
C ALA A 19 -21.91 9.03 9.75
N HIS A 20 -22.74 9.28 8.73
CA HIS A 20 -23.87 8.41 8.37
C HIS A 20 -23.78 7.96 6.91
N GLY A 21 -23.66 6.65 6.68
CA GLY A 21 -23.91 6.04 5.37
C GLY A 21 -22.80 6.16 4.33
N GLY A 22 -21.58 6.53 4.70
CA GLY A 22 -20.41 6.50 3.79
C GLY A 22 -19.67 5.15 3.84
N PHE A 23 -19.20 4.67 2.69
CA PHE A 23 -18.26 3.54 2.63
C PHE A 23 -16.95 3.94 3.35
N GLN A 24 -16.62 3.22 4.42
CA GLN A 24 -15.39 3.45 5.17
C GLN A 24 -14.31 2.50 4.65
N THR A 25 -13.28 3.06 4.03
CA THR A 25 -12.12 2.28 3.60
C THR A 25 -11.27 1.92 4.82
N LYS A 26 -10.77 0.68 4.87
CA LYS A 26 -9.78 0.27 5.88
C LYS A 26 -8.39 0.79 5.52
N ALA A 27 -8.26 2.09 5.27
CA ALA A 27 -7.03 2.69 4.72
C ALA A 27 -5.80 2.55 5.65
N SER A 28 -6.01 2.39 6.95
CA SER A 28 -4.95 2.16 7.93
C SER A 28 -4.46 0.72 7.98
N GLN A 29 -5.20 -0.23 7.38
CA GLN A 29 -4.84 -1.64 7.32
C GLN A 29 -3.84 -1.88 6.19
N LYS A 30 -2.56 -2.02 6.54
CA LYS A 30 -1.49 -2.39 5.61
C LYS A 30 -1.36 -3.91 5.55
N SER A 31 -1.71 -4.51 4.42
CA SER A 31 -1.51 -5.94 4.17
C SER A 31 -0.02 -6.30 4.23
N GLY A 32 0.29 -7.47 4.78
CA GLY A 32 1.65 -7.93 5.00
C GLY A 32 2.37 -7.29 6.19
N SER A 33 1.66 -6.53 7.03
CA SER A 33 2.22 -6.00 8.28
C SER A 33 2.04 -6.99 9.43
N LYS A 34 2.79 -6.82 10.53
CA LYS A 34 2.68 -7.69 11.72
C LYS A 34 1.26 -7.78 12.29
N LYS A 35 0.49 -6.69 12.21
CA LYS A 35 -0.92 -6.64 12.67
C LYS A 35 -1.90 -7.25 11.67
N PHE A 36 -1.53 -7.26 10.39
CA PHE A 36 -2.37 -7.69 9.28
C PHE A 36 -1.53 -8.53 8.30
N PRO A 37 -1.16 -9.76 8.71
CA PRO A 37 -0.39 -10.65 7.86
C PRO A 37 -1.20 -11.07 6.63
N LEU A 38 -0.52 -11.40 5.53
CA LEU A 38 -1.14 -11.98 4.34
C LEU A 38 -1.70 -13.36 4.67
N THR A 39 -2.83 -13.73 4.08
CA THR A 39 -3.40 -15.07 4.19
C THR A 39 -3.15 -15.81 2.89
N LEU A 40 -2.18 -16.73 2.89
CA LEU A 40 -1.73 -17.43 1.70
C LEU A 40 -2.02 -18.93 1.82
N VAL A 41 -2.42 -19.55 0.70
CA VAL A 41 -2.67 -20.99 0.62
C VAL A 41 -1.77 -21.60 -0.45
N VAL A 42 -1.06 -22.66 -0.11
CA VAL A 42 -0.17 -23.40 -1.02
C VAL A 42 -0.53 -24.89 -1.04
N THR A 43 -0.20 -25.58 -2.13
CA THR A 43 -0.58 -26.99 -2.32
C THR A 43 0.45 -27.99 -1.81
N SER A 44 1.70 -27.56 -1.62
CA SER A 44 2.81 -28.43 -1.21
C SER A 44 3.74 -27.76 -0.20
N GLU A 45 4.48 -28.58 0.53
CA GLU A 45 5.45 -28.10 1.52
C GLU A 45 6.68 -27.45 0.86
N ALA A 46 7.12 -27.97 -0.29
CA ALA A 46 8.18 -27.34 -1.07
C ALA A 46 7.78 -25.91 -1.46
N ARG A 47 6.54 -25.75 -1.95
CA ARG A 47 5.99 -24.43 -2.30
C ARG A 47 5.85 -23.52 -1.08
N ARG A 48 5.52 -24.07 0.09
CA ARG A 48 5.49 -23.32 1.35
C ARG A 48 6.84 -22.65 1.64
N GLN A 49 7.94 -23.40 1.56
CA GLN A 49 9.28 -22.88 1.84
C GLN A 49 9.71 -21.79 0.85
N GLU A 50 9.40 -21.96 -0.44
CA GLU A 50 9.66 -20.94 -1.46
C GLU A 50 8.91 -19.64 -1.17
N VAL A 51 7.62 -19.74 -0.83
CA VAL A 51 6.78 -18.58 -0.53
C VAL A 51 7.21 -17.91 0.79
N GLU A 52 7.61 -18.68 1.80
CA GLU A 52 8.19 -18.16 3.05
C GLU A 52 9.46 -17.34 2.78
N ALA A 53 10.34 -17.82 1.91
CA ALA A 53 11.55 -17.09 1.52
C ALA A 53 11.23 -15.77 0.80
N GLN A 54 10.26 -15.77 -0.13
CA GLN A 54 9.81 -14.56 -0.82
C GLN A 54 9.21 -13.52 0.13
N VAL A 55 8.41 -13.97 1.09
CA VAL A 55 7.81 -13.11 2.12
C VAL A 55 8.89 -12.49 3.00
N ALA A 56 9.90 -13.27 3.38
CA ALA A 56 11.03 -12.78 4.19
C ALA A 56 11.89 -11.77 3.43
N GLU A 57 12.22 -12.04 2.16
CA GLU A 57 12.98 -11.13 1.30
C GLU A 57 12.26 -9.77 1.14
N ALA A 58 10.94 -9.81 0.98
CA ALA A 58 10.11 -8.61 0.89
C ALA A 58 9.86 -7.91 2.24
N ASN A 59 10.38 -8.44 3.35
CA ASN A 59 10.12 -7.97 4.73
C ASN A 59 8.62 -7.89 5.06
N LEU A 60 7.84 -8.85 4.58
CA LEU A 60 6.40 -8.98 4.81
C LEU A 60 6.10 -10.04 5.88
N HIS A 61 4.89 -10.01 6.42
CA HIS A 61 4.37 -11.04 7.31
C HIS A 61 3.21 -11.78 6.63
N ALA A 62 3.23 -13.12 6.65
CA ALA A 62 2.20 -13.97 6.08
C ALA A 62 1.90 -15.17 6.97
N ASN A 63 0.64 -15.60 6.99
CA ASN A 63 0.19 -16.88 7.49
C ASN A 63 -0.02 -17.79 6.29
N ILE A 64 0.78 -18.85 6.18
CA ILE A 64 0.75 -19.76 5.03
C ILE A 64 0.17 -21.11 5.49
N THR A 65 -0.92 -21.52 4.86
CA THR A 65 -1.56 -22.83 5.10
C THR A 65 -1.33 -23.76 3.91
N VAL A 66 -1.04 -25.03 4.19
CA VAL A 66 -0.86 -26.05 3.15
C VAL A 66 -2.17 -26.82 2.99
N ASP A 67 -2.76 -26.75 1.80
CA ASP A 67 -3.95 -27.52 1.43
C ASP A 67 -3.54 -28.64 0.45
N ALA A 68 -3.31 -29.84 0.97
CA ALA A 68 -2.89 -31.02 0.19
C ALA A 68 -4.07 -31.82 -0.41
N ARG A 69 -5.26 -31.20 -0.54
CA ARG A 69 -6.45 -31.86 -1.09
C ARG A 69 -6.36 -31.91 -2.62
N GLU A 70 -6.86 -32.99 -3.23
CA GLU A 70 -6.94 -33.10 -4.69
C GLU A 70 -7.83 -31.98 -5.25
N GLY A 71 -7.27 -31.14 -6.12
CA GLY A 71 -7.96 -29.98 -6.70
C GLY A 71 -7.90 -28.70 -5.85
N ALA A 72 -7.10 -28.63 -4.79
CA ALA A 72 -6.87 -27.39 -4.06
C ALA A 72 -6.23 -26.32 -4.96
N VAL A 73 -6.73 -25.08 -4.86
CA VAL A 73 -6.26 -23.93 -5.63
C VAL A 73 -5.34 -23.06 -4.79
N GLU A 74 -4.17 -22.73 -5.33
CA GLU A 74 -3.21 -21.84 -4.67
C GLU A 74 -3.74 -20.42 -4.58
N SER A 75 -3.63 -19.84 -3.38
CA SER A 75 -4.06 -18.47 -3.09
C SER A 75 -2.84 -17.62 -2.70
N ILE A 76 -2.08 -17.17 -3.71
CA ILE A 76 -0.88 -16.33 -3.57
C ILE A 76 -1.00 -14.96 -4.25
N THR A 77 -2.19 -14.60 -4.69
CA THR A 77 -2.46 -13.37 -5.47
C THR A 77 -2.13 -12.09 -4.72
N GLU A 78 -2.31 -12.06 -3.40
CA GLU A 78 -1.97 -10.89 -2.59
C GLU A 78 -0.46 -10.65 -2.54
N LEU A 79 0.33 -11.73 -2.41
CA LEU A 79 1.79 -11.65 -2.40
C LEU A 79 2.30 -11.18 -3.77
N THR A 80 1.80 -11.75 -4.86
CA THR A 80 2.22 -11.35 -6.22
C THR A 80 1.85 -9.91 -6.52
N ALA A 81 0.68 -9.44 -6.08
CA ALA A 81 0.28 -8.04 -6.24
C ALA A 81 1.21 -7.07 -5.50
N LEU A 82 1.70 -7.44 -4.31
CA LEU A 82 2.65 -6.63 -3.55
C LEU A 82 4.05 -6.63 -4.18
N LEU A 83 4.53 -7.78 -4.66
CA LEU A 83 5.84 -7.90 -5.31
C LEU A 83 5.90 -7.16 -6.65
N ASN A 84 4.81 -7.17 -7.42
CA ASN A 84 4.71 -6.48 -8.71
C ASN A 84 4.47 -4.97 -8.58
N LYS A 85 4.41 -4.43 -7.35
CA LYS A 85 4.13 -3.02 -7.14
C LYS A 85 5.31 -2.17 -7.61
N VAL A 86 5.04 -1.30 -8.57
CA VAL A 86 6.04 -0.34 -9.08
C VAL A 86 6.55 0.54 -7.93
N THR A 87 7.85 0.50 -7.71
CA THR A 87 8.53 1.36 -6.75
C THR A 87 8.65 2.77 -7.30
N THR A 88 8.42 3.77 -6.46
CA THR A 88 8.64 5.18 -6.84
C THR A 88 10.12 5.44 -7.06
N VAL A 89 10.46 6.08 -8.18
CA VAL A 89 11.83 6.57 -8.42
C VAL A 89 12.11 7.72 -7.45
N THR A 90 13.01 7.50 -6.51
CA THR A 90 13.49 8.56 -5.62
C THR A 90 14.60 9.33 -6.33
N THR A 91 14.32 10.57 -6.73
CA THR A 91 15.36 11.48 -7.21
C THR A 91 16.06 12.13 -6.03
N ALA A 92 17.38 12.30 -6.14
CA ALA A 92 18.13 13.05 -5.13
C ALA A 92 17.59 14.48 -5.05
N LYS A 93 17.41 14.99 -3.83
CA LYS A 93 16.95 16.36 -3.62
C LYS A 93 17.98 17.32 -4.20
N MET A 94 17.56 18.17 -5.14
CA MET A 94 18.42 19.24 -5.65
C MET A 94 18.86 20.17 -4.50
N PRO A 95 20.09 20.70 -4.55
CA PRO A 95 20.59 21.62 -3.54
C PRO A 95 19.64 22.81 -3.36
N SER A 96 19.47 23.28 -2.12
CA SER A 96 18.62 24.43 -1.85
C SER A 96 19.24 25.70 -2.43
N ARG A 97 18.43 26.74 -2.62
CA ARG A 97 18.80 28.02 -3.25
C ARG A 97 20.15 28.61 -2.76
N ASN A 98 20.49 28.41 -1.48
CA ASN A 98 21.71 28.95 -0.88
C ASN A 98 22.82 27.90 -0.64
N ASP A 99 22.57 26.61 -0.87
CA ASP A 99 23.57 25.55 -0.70
C ASP A 99 24.66 25.63 -1.78
N PRO A 100 25.87 25.08 -1.53
CA PRO A 100 26.89 24.93 -2.56
C PRO A 100 26.34 24.21 -3.79
N CYS A 101 26.64 24.74 -4.97
CA CYS A 101 26.15 24.15 -6.20
C CYS A 101 26.82 22.80 -6.46
N HIS A 102 26.01 21.83 -6.91
CA HIS A 102 26.47 20.51 -7.32
C HIS A 102 27.44 20.54 -8.52
N CYS A 103 27.56 21.68 -9.22
CA CYS A 103 28.54 21.93 -10.30
C CYS A 103 29.99 22.01 -9.80
N GLY A 104 30.23 22.01 -8.48
CA GLY A 104 31.57 22.08 -7.88
C GLY A 104 32.18 23.49 -7.87
N SER A 105 31.44 24.52 -8.29
CA SER A 105 31.94 25.90 -8.35
C SER A 105 32.13 26.58 -6.99
N GLY A 106 31.67 25.98 -5.90
CA GLY A 106 31.64 26.59 -4.57
C GLY A 106 30.64 27.75 -4.42
N ALA A 107 30.00 28.19 -5.51
CA ALA A 107 28.97 29.22 -5.49
C ALA A 107 27.63 28.67 -4.96
N LYS A 108 26.80 29.55 -4.38
CA LYS A 108 25.42 29.21 -3.99
C LYS A 108 24.63 28.73 -5.21
N PHE A 109 23.74 27.74 -5.06
CA PHE A 109 22.98 27.13 -6.16
C PHE A 109 22.29 28.18 -7.05
N LYS A 110 21.62 29.18 -6.44
CA LYS A 110 20.96 30.32 -7.13
C LYS A 110 21.86 31.25 -7.96
N LYS A 111 23.17 31.00 -7.93
CA LYS A 111 24.20 31.78 -8.63
C LYS A 111 25.06 30.89 -9.57
N CYS A 112 24.80 29.57 -9.67
CA CYS A 112 25.45 28.66 -10.63
C CYS A 112 24.40 27.99 -11.54
N CYS A 113 23.82 26.87 -11.10
CA CYS A 113 22.94 26.01 -11.91
C CYS A 113 21.45 26.14 -11.58
N GLY A 114 21.06 27.13 -10.77
CA GLY A 114 19.69 27.39 -10.34
C GLY A 114 19.22 28.77 -10.71
#